data_AF-A0A543PX58-F1
#
_entry.id   AF-A0A543PX58-F1
#
_cell.length_a   1.000
_cell.length_b   1.000
_cell.length_c   1.000
_cell.angle_alpha   90.00
_cell.angle_beta   90.00
_cell.angle_gamma   90.00
#
_symmetry.space_group_name_H-M   'P 1'
#
loop_
_entity.id
_entity.type
_entity.pdbx_description
1 polymer ?
#
loop_
_entity_poly.entity_id
_entity_poly.type
_entity_poly.pdbx_seq_one_letter_code
_entity_poly.pdbx_strand_id
1 'polypeptide(L)'
;MKRTTAAVLAGLGSAGAELLGGVELPGAPAGAGSRPGERELGSGGGRTAEASRTTALGEPVYGRAAGNDIQGAVVPGFNKDHQRLVFLRIGDVDGARAWLRWLAPRIATMNEVLDFRRAFRAARLRLGVRDPGLSGDGARVPELTSMWTSFALSYKGIEILAGPAEAARFGDESFRQGLAARSTYLGDPTDPAHPGHRDRWVVGGPQSEADVLITVAADAVDDLETAVAAIVSTAEQHGLTVVSSQRGDNLPGDLAGHEHFGFKDGISQPGIRGGRSGLPGDEITPRYLAADDAHATLFGKPGQPLVWPGQFLLGEPRQDPQDPRVAAAPSAAFPDWARLGSYVVVRRLAQDVVGFWDWMGSAAEAVGVDPVAFASALVGRWPSGAPVMRSPHHDDPALAGDDFASNHFLFQDDTRPSSLVPIEGYAGDTHPAAAADVLARVCPHAAHIRKVNPRDSATDFGAPADTLTRLMLRRGIPYGPALVGVADPSPELVEAERGLLFVACMSSIEDQFEFVSRRWANSVDQPNAGGVDPIIGQVDRAGQRVREVVRPGASGDVALRLESDFVTPTGGGYFFAPPISAVDGILAGE
;
A
#
# COMPACT_ATOMS: atom_id res chain seq x y z
N MET A 1 6.69 29.78 -6.27
CA MET A 1 6.92 28.83 -7.39
C MET A 1 7.81 29.47 -8.44
N LYS A 2 8.92 28.81 -8.82
CA LYS A 2 9.78 29.26 -9.92
C LYS A 2 9.13 28.98 -11.29
N ARG A 3 9.53 29.70 -12.35
CA ARG A 3 9.01 29.46 -13.73
C ARG A 3 9.36 28.06 -14.25
N THR A 4 10.53 27.55 -13.91
CA THR A 4 10.97 26.19 -14.26
C THR A 4 10.05 25.14 -13.65
N THR A 5 9.64 25.34 -12.40
CA THR A 5 8.69 24.46 -11.69
C THR A 5 7.31 24.45 -12.33
N ALA A 6 6.79 25.61 -12.72
CA ALA A 6 5.51 25.68 -13.43
C ALA A 6 5.55 24.89 -14.75
N ALA A 7 6.64 25.00 -15.51
CA ALA A 7 6.81 24.27 -16.77
C ALA A 7 6.89 22.74 -16.56
N VAL A 8 7.60 22.28 -15.53
CA VAL A 8 7.66 20.86 -15.17
C VAL A 8 6.29 20.34 -14.76
N LEU A 9 5.61 21.03 -13.84
CA LEU A 9 4.28 20.64 -13.37
C LEU A 9 3.26 20.56 -14.50
N ALA A 10 3.32 21.47 -15.48
CA ALA A 10 2.45 21.46 -16.65
C ALA A 10 2.70 20.25 -17.58
N GLY A 11 3.95 19.77 -17.67
CA GLY A 11 4.33 18.63 -18.50
C GLY A 11 4.06 17.27 -17.85
N LEU A 12 3.96 17.21 -16.52
CA LEU A 12 3.64 16.00 -15.79
C LEU A 12 2.14 15.69 -15.90
N GLY A 13 1.80 14.58 -16.53
CA GLY A 13 0.41 14.16 -16.78
C GLY A 13 -0.04 14.23 -18.23
N SER A 14 0.78 14.70 -19.18
CA SER A 14 0.44 14.72 -20.61
C SER A 14 0.76 13.41 -21.36
N ALA A 15 1.29 12.40 -20.67
CA ALA A 15 1.66 11.11 -21.24
C ALA A 15 1.06 9.97 -20.39
N GLY A 16 -0.25 9.74 -20.56
CA GLY A 16 -0.86 8.52 -20.07
C GLY A 16 -0.23 7.31 -20.75
N ALA A 17 0.23 6.33 -19.97
CA ALA A 17 0.61 5.02 -20.51
C ALA A 17 -0.67 4.29 -20.96
N GLU A 18 -0.80 4.01 -22.26
CA GLU A 18 -1.79 3.06 -22.75
C GLU A 18 -1.43 1.67 -22.22
N LEU A 19 -2.28 1.10 -21.37
CA LEU A 19 -2.22 -0.32 -21.00
C LEU A 19 -2.57 -1.13 -22.25
N LEU A 20 -1.75 -2.12 -22.61
CA LEU A 20 -2.09 -3.08 -23.65
C LEU A 20 -3.37 -3.82 -23.23
N GLY A 21 -4.50 -3.40 -23.79
CA GLY A 21 -5.82 -3.98 -23.58
C GLY A 21 -6.15 -4.98 -24.68
N GLY A 22 -6.53 -6.20 -24.29
CA GLY A 22 -7.06 -7.21 -25.21
C GLY A 22 -6.40 -8.58 -25.02
N VAL A 23 -6.80 -9.29 -23.97
CA VAL A 23 -6.30 -10.63 -23.63
C VAL A 23 -7.51 -11.45 -23.19
N GLU A 24 -7.79 -12.61 -23.76
CA GLU A 24 -8.77 -13.54 -23.19
C GLU A 24 -8.08 -14.49 -22.18
N LEU A 25 -8.79 -14.87 -21.12
CA LEU A 25 -8.30 -15.79 -20.08
C LEU A 25 -8.52 -17.24 -20.53
N PRO A 26 -7.67 -18.20 -20.13
CA PRO A 26 -8.08 -19.61 -20.12
C PRO A 26 -9.32 -19.75 -19.21
N GLY A 27 -10.41 -20.26 -19.78
CA GLY A 27 -11.70 -20.34 -19.12
C GLY A 27 -11.66 -21.12 -17.81
N ALA A 28 -12.31 -20.58 -16.78
CA ALA A 28 -12.63 -21.37 -15.58
C ALA A 28 -13.51 -22.57 -15.97
N PRO A 29 -13.33 -23.75 -15.35
CA PRO A 29 -14.25 -24.86 -15.55
C PRO A 29 -15.67 -24.41 -15.16
N ALA A 30 -16.61 -24.57 -16.09
CA ALA A 30 -17.99 -24.15 -15.92
C ALA A 30 -18.64 -24.92 -14.75
N GLY A 31 -19.03 -24.20 -13.69
CA GLY A 31 -19.87 -24.77 -12.64
C GLY A 31 -19.83 -24.03 -11.31
N ALA A 32 -20.48 -22.87 -11.22
CA ALA A 32 -21.18 -22.37 -10.01
C ALA A 32 -21.76 -20.98 -10.30
N GLY A 33 -22.95 -20.92 -10.89
CA GLY A 33 -23.75 -19.70 -10.84
C GLY A 33 -24.40 -19.60 -9.46
N SER A 34 -23.99 -18.65 -8.63
CA SER A 34 -24.76 -18.24 -7.46
C SER A 34 -25.31 -16.83 -7.68
N ARG A 35 -26.64 -16.72 -7.61
CA ARG A 35 -27.33 -15.43 -7.53
C ARG A 35 -27.10 -14.81 -6.16
N PRO A 36 -27.07 -13.47 -6.03
CA PRO A 36 -26.96 -12.81 -4.74
C PRO A 36 -28.34 -12.76 -4.08
N GLY A 37 -28.45 -13.26 -2.86
CA GLY A 37 -29.64 -13.13 -2.02
C GLY A 37 -30.06 -14.45 -1.38
N GLU A 38 -29.55 -14.68 -0.17
CA GLU A 38 -30.15 -15.37 0.97
C GLU A 38 -29.04 -16.04 1.81
N ARG A 39 -28.88 -15.56 3.05
CA ARG A 39 -28.08 -16.24 4.08
C ARG A 39 -28.91 -17.43 4.55
N GLU A 40 -28.69 -18.62 3.98
CA GLU A 40 -29.21 -19.85 4.58
C GLU A 40 -28.38 -20.21 5.83
N LEU A 41 -29.02 -20.05 6.99
CA LEU A 41 -28.62 -20.68 8.24
C LEU A 41 -29.10 -22.14 8.19
N GLY A 42 -28.20 -23.08 7.96
CA GLY A 42 -28.53 -24.50 7.84
C GLY A 42 -27.56 -25.42 8.59
N SER A 43 -28.04 -25.98 9.70
CA SER A 43 -27.43 -27.04 10.49
C SER A 43 -27.47 -28.40 9.79
N GLY A 44 -26.41 -29.21 9.92
CA GLY A 44 -26.52 -30.68 9.97
C GLY A 44 -25.95 -31.49 8.80
N GLY A 45 -24.75 -32.05 9.02
CA GLY A 45 -24.46 -33.47 8.78
C GLY A 45 -24.28 -33.97 7.34
N GLY A 46 -23.03 -34.00 6.87
CA GLY A 46 -22.60 -34.83 5.74
C GLY A 46 -21.07 -34.86 5.63
N ARG A 47 -20.44 -36.01 5.93
CA ARG A 47 -19.00 -36.21 5.82
C ARG A 47 -18.54 -35.99 4.39
N THR A 48 -17.91 -34.85 4.12
CA THR A 48 -17.13 -34.60 2.92
C THR A 48 -15.66 -34.54 3.35
N ALA A 49 -14.77 -35.10 2.52
CA ALA A 49 -13.34 -35.17 2.78
C ALA A 49 -12.82 -33.79 3.24
N GLU A 50 -12.06 -33.75 4.35
CA GLU A 50 -11.38 -32.52 4.77
C GLU A 50 -10.56 -32.03 3.57
N ALA A 51 -11.02 -30.93 2.95
CA ALA A 51 -10.27 -30.26 1.91
C ALA A 51 -8.87 -29.97 2.46
N SER A 52 -7.83 -30.30 1.69
CA SER A 52 -6.44 -30.04 2.08
C SER A 52 -6.30 -28.61 2.60
N ARG A 53 -5.79 -28.45 3.83
CA ARG A 53 -5.54 -27.13 4.45
C ARG A 53 -4.40 -26.36 3.77
N THR A 54 -3.75 -26.98 2.78
CA THR A 54 -2.65 -26.41 2.01
C THR A 54 -2.80 -26.72 0.51
N THR A 55 -2.22 -25.88 -0.33
CA THR A 55 -2.09 -26.08 -1.78
C THR A 55 -1.04 -27.14 -2.10
N ALA A 56 -0.89 -27.51 -3.37
CA ALA A 56 0.19 -28.40 -3.82
C ALA A 56 1.61 -27.88 -3.50
N LEU A 57 1.76 -26.56 -3.32
CA LEU A 57 3.02 -25.91 -2.95
C LEU A 57 3.18 -25.75 -1.42
N GLY A 58 2.29 -26.34 -0.61
CA GLY A 58 2.32 -26.22 0.84
C GLY A 58 1.86 -24.86 1.37
N GLU A 59 1.26 -24.02 0.52
CA GLU A 59 0.75 -22.70 0.92
C GLU A 59 -0.63 -22.82 1.59
N PRO A 60 -1.01 -21.93 2.53
CA PRO A 60 -2.30 -22.03 3.24
C PRO A 60 -3.52 -21.93 2.32
N VAL A 61 -4.58 -22.65 2.67
CA VAL A 61 -5.90 -22.57 2.00
C VAL A 61 -6.92 -21.88 2.91
N TYR A 62 -7.42 -20.73 2.46
CA TYR A 62 -8.46 -19.95 3.11
C TYR A 62 -9.81 -20.28 2.51
N GLY A 63 -10.39 -21.39 2.97
CA GLY A 63 -11.75 -21.77 2.59
C GLY A 63 -12.78 -20.68 2.90
N ARG A 64 -14.03 -20.88 2.49
CA ARG A 64 -15.10 -19.87 2.56
C ARG A 64 -15.22 -19.18 3.93
N ALA A 65 -15.15 -19.94 5.02
CA ALA A 65 -15.24 -19.39 6.38
C ALA A 65 -14.08 -18.43 6.69
N ALA A 66 -12.83 -18.89 6.56
CA ALA A 66 -11.65 -18.07 6.84
C ALA A 66 -11.56 -16.85 5.90
N GLY A 67 -11.85 -17.02 4.61
CA GLY A 67 -11.85 -15.91 3.67
C GLY A 67 -13.00 -14.91 3.86
N ASN A 68 -14.09 -15.31 4.53
CA ASN A 68 -15.15 -14.40 4.95
C ASN A 68 -14.85 -13.72 6.29
N ASP A 69 -13.82 -14.19 7.00
CA ASP A 69 -13.42 -13.66 8.29
C ASP A 69 -12.28 -12.63 8.16
N ILE A 70 -11.47 -12.74 7.10
CA ILE A 70 -10.43 -11.75 6.77
C ILE A 70 -11.07 -10.52 6.13
N GLN A 71 -10.71 -9.32 6.59
CA GLN A 71 -11.17 -8.06 5.99
C GLN A 71 -10.54 -7.81 4.62
N GLY A 72 -11.38 -7.46 3.64
CA GLY A 72 -11.01 -7.21 2.25
C GLY A 72 -10.03 -6.05 2.05
N ALA A 73 -9.97 -5.09 3.00
CA ALA A 73 -9.02 -3.98 2.97
C ALA A 73 -7.56 -4.44 3.16
N VAL A 74 -7.35 -5.51 3.93
CA VAL A 74 -6.03 -6.11 4.16
C VAL A 74 -5.68 -6.97 2.94
N VAL A 75 -6.46 -8.01 2.73
CA VAL A 75 -6.31 -8.96 1.62
C VAL A 75 -7.62 -8.99 0.84
N PRO A 76 -7.63 -8.67 -0.47
CA PRO A 76 -6.50 -8.27 -1.31
C PRO A 76 -6.28 -6.75 -1.37
N GLY A 77 -7.10 -5.95 -0.68
CA GLY A 77 -7.18 -4.49 -0.74
C GLY A 77 -8.39 -3.97 -1.52
N PHE A 78 -8.87 -2.76 -1.25
CA PHE A 78 -10.03 -2.22 -1.95
C PHE A 78 -9.73 -1.70 -3.37
N ASN A 79 -8.60 -0.99 -3.56
CA ASN A 79 -8.20 -0.38 -4.84
C ASN A 79 -9.35 0.40 -5.52
N LYS A 80 -9.80 1.47 -4.87
CA LYS A 80 -10.92 2.31 -5.31
C LYS A 80 -10.48 3.75 -5.54
N ASP A 81 -11.25 4.45 -6.37
CA ASP A 81 -10.98 5.83 -6.79
C ASP A 81 -11.19 6.85 -5.68
N HIS A 82 -12.13 6.58 -4.78
CA HIS A 82 -12.46 7.45 -3.66
C HIS A 82 -12.40 6.69 -2.34
N GLN A 83 -11.85 7.33 -1.30
CA GLN A 83 -11.83 6.77 0.05
C GLN A 83 -12.13 7.83 1.10
N ARG A 84 -12.69 7.39 2.22
CA ARG A 84 -12.85 8.18 3.43
C ARG A 84 -12.32 7.41 4.62
N LEU A 85 -11.35 8.01 5.31
CA LEU A 85 -10.88 7.54 6.61
C LEU A 85 -11.60 8.33 7.69
N VAL A 86 -12.44 7.66 8.47
CA VAL A 86 -13.18 8.24 9.60
C VAL A 86 -12.58 7.73 10.89
N PHE A 87 -12.12 8.66 11.72
CA PHE A 87 -11.51 8.39 13.01
C PHE A 87 -12.54 8.68 14.10
N LEU A 88 -12.85 7.68 14.91
CA LEU A 88 -13.86 7.79 15.96
C LEU A 88 -13.25 7.58 17.35
N ARG A 89 -13.86 8.21 18.35
CA ARG A 89 -13.60 7.99 19.77
C ARG A 89 -14.83 7.39 20.43
N ILE A 90 -14.62 6.39 21.29
CA ILE A 90 -15.68 5.69 22.01
C ILE A 90 -16.05 6.51 23.25
N GLY A 91 -17.27 7.05 23.28
CA GLY A 91 -17.82 7.75 24.45
C GLY A 91 -18.72 6.86 25.32
N ASP A 92 -19.38 5.88 24.72
CA ASP A 92 -20.25 4.90 25.37
C ASP A 92 -19.87 3.48 24.92
N VAL A 93 -19.48 2.63 25.87
CA VAL A 93 -19.02 1.25 25.58
C VAL A 93 -20.18 0.36 25.14
N ASP A 94 -21.33 0.45 25.78
CA ASP A 94 -22.49 -0.39 25.44
C ASP A 94 -23.09 0.05 24.10
N GLY A 95 -23.17 1.36 23.89
CA GLY A 95 -23.50 1.95 22.60
C GLY A 95 -22.54 1.49 21.49
N ALA A 96 -21.23 1.56 21.71
CA ALA A 96 -20.24 1.10 20.75
C ALA A 96 -20.36 -0.39 20.43
N ARG A 97 -20.59 -1.25 21.41
CA ARG A 97 -20.85 -2.68 21.18
C ARG A 97 -22.08 -2.93 20.32
N ALA A 98 -23.16 -2.18 20.53
CA ALA A 98 -24.35 -2.26 19.69
C ALA A 98 -24.07 -1.79 18.25
N TRP A 99 -23.29 -0.72 18.09
CA TRP A 99 -22.84 -0.24 16.79
C TRP A 99 -21.96 -1.26 16.05
N LEU A 100 -21.06 -1.96 16.76
CA LEU A 100 -20.21 -2.99 16.16
C LEU A 100 -21.02 -4.16 15.60
N ARG A 101 -22.09 -4.61 16.29
CA ARG A 101 -23.02 -5.61 15.75
C ARG A 101 -23.72 -5.14 14.48
N TRP A 102 -24.03 -3.84 14.39
CA TRP A 102 -24.57 -3.24 13.16
C TRP A 102 -23.53 -3.15 12.05
N LEU A 103 -22.27 -2.83 12.39
CA LEU A 103 -21.19 -2.63 11.44
C LEU A 103 -20.67 -3.95 10.87
N ALA A 104 -20.52 -5.00 11.69
CA ALA A 104 -19.93 -6.28 11.31
C ALA A 104 -20.46 -6.87 9.98
N PRO A 105 -21.79 -6.96 9.74
CA PRO A 105 -22.31 -7.48 8.46
C PRO A 105 -22.07 -6.56 7.25
N ARG A 106 -21.53 -5.35 7.44
CA ARG A 106 -21.21 -4.36 6.40
C ARG A 106 -19.72 -4.28 6.10
N ILE A 107 -18.88 -4.98 6.87
CA ILE A 107 -17.44 -5.05 6.62
C ILE A 107 -17.20 -5.96 5.42
N ALA A 108 -16.48 -5.44 4.43
CA ALA A 108 -16.14 -6.19 3.23
C ALA A 108 -15.13 -7.29 3.54
N THR A 109 -15.39 -8.49 3.04
CA THR A 109 -14.56 -9.68 3.24
C THR A 109 -13.48 -9.83 2.16
N MET A 110 -12.45 -10.64 2.43
CA MET A 110 -11.46 -11.02 1.42
C MET A 110 -12.10 -11.70 0.22
N ASN A 111 -13.07 -12.60 0.45
CA ASN A 111 -13.73 -13.32 -0.65
C ASN A 111 -14.54 -12.40 -1.57
N GLU A 112 -15.34 -11.49 -1.02
CA GLU A 112 -16.12 -10.52 -1.82
C GLU A 112 -15.22 -9.66 -2.70
N VAL A 113 -14.13 -9.15 -2.11
CA VAL A 113 -13.21 -8.27 -2.83
C VAL A 113 -12.38 -9.05 -3.85
N LEU A 114 -11.98 -10.30 -3.56
CA LEU A 114 -11.32 -11.18 -4.54
C LEU A 114 -12.24 -11.50 -5.72
N ASP A 115 -13.50 -11.83 -5.46
CA ASP A 115 -14.49 -12.13 -6.50
C ASP A 115 -14.71 -10.92 -7.41
N PHE A 116 -14.90 -9.74 -6.81
CA PHE A 116 -15.01 -8.49 -7.57
C PHE A 116 -13.75 -8.23 -8.42
N ARG A 117 -12.54 -8.36 -7.86
CA ARG A 117 -11.29 -8.15 -8.60
C ARG A 117 -11.09 -9.12 -9.74
N ARG A 118 -11.51 -10.38 -9.58
CA ARG A 118 -11.44 -11.40 -10.63
C ARG A 118 -12.40 -11.05 -11.77
N ALA A 119 -13.64 -10.68 -11.45
CA ALA A 119 -14.62 -10.24 -12.44
C ALA A 119 -14.15 -8.97 -13.18
N PHE A 120 -13.67 -7.96 -12.44
CA PHE A 120 -13.15 -6.72 -13.01
C PHE A 120 -11.95 -6.98 -13.93
N ARG A 121 -11.00 -7.82 -13.51
CA ARG A 121 -9.85 -8.19 -14.35
C ARG A 121 -10.29 -8.91 -15.62
N ALA A 122 -11.20 -9.88 -15.52
CA ALA A 122 -11.72 -10.60 -16.69
C ALA A 122 -12.43 -9.65 -17.66
N ALA A 123 -13.22 -8.70 -17.16
CA ALA A 123 -13.88 -7.69 -17.98
C ALA A 123 -12.89 -6.73 -18.66
N ARG A 124 -11.90 -6.23 -17.91
CA ARG A 124 -10.81 -5.38 -18.41
C ARG A 124 -10.09 -6.03 -19.59
N LEU A 125 -9.75 -7.30 -19.40
CA LEU A 125 -9.05 -8.12 -20.36
C LEU A 125 -9.88 -8.38 -21.64
N ARG A 126 -11.16 -8.75 -21.49
CA ARG A 126 -12.09 -9.00 -22.60
C ARG A 126 -12.41 -7.74 -23.42
N LEU A 127 -12.57 -6.59 -22.76
CA LEU A 127 -12.99 -5.35 -23.41
C LEU A 127 -11.81 -4.52 -23.94
N GLY A 128 -10.58 -4.80 -23.50
CA GLY A 128 -9.40 -4.04 -23.87
C GLY A 128 -9.40 -2.59 -23.38
N VAL A 129 -10.17 -2.27 -22.33
CA VAL A 129 -10.26 -0.92 -21.74
C VAL A 129 -9.58 -0.88 -20.37
N ARG A 130 -9.12 0.31 -19.95
CA ARG A 130 -8.45 0.50 -18.65
C ARG A 130 -9.39 0.28 -17.47
N ASP A 131 -10.60 0.84 -17.56
CA ASP A 131 -11.64 0.75 -16.54
C ASP A 131 -12.93 0.18 -17.14
N PRO A 132 -13.18 -1.13 -17.02
CA PRO A 132 -14.43 -1.75 -17.48
C PRO A 132 -15.64 -1.36 -16.62
N GLY A 133 -15.43 -0.68 -15.49
CA GLY A 133 -16.48 -0.09 -14.67
C GLY A 133 -17.00 1.25 -15.21
N LEU A 134 -16.46 1.76 -16.32
CA LEU A 134 -16.96 2.92 -17.04
C LEU A 134 -17.48 2.54 -18.42
N SER A 135 -18.68 2.99 -18.76
CA SER A 135 -19.21 2.93 -20.12
C SER A 135 -18.61 4.03 -21.00
N GLY A 136 -18.76 3.90 -22.32
CA GLY A 136 -18.19 4.85 -23.29
C GLY A 136 -18.76 6.27 -23.20
N ASP A 137 -19.89 6.47 -22.52
CA ASP A 137 -20.49 7.78 -22.20
C ASP A 137 -20.05 8.32 -20.83
N GLY A 138 -19.15 7.63 -20.12
CA GLY A 138 -18.61 8.02 -18.82
C GLY A 138 -19.47 7.63 -17.63
N ALA A 139 -20.56 6.89 -17.81
CA ALA A 139 -21.36 6.39 -16.69
C ALA A 139 -20.73 5.15 -16.01
N ARG A 140 -21.01 4.95 -14.73
CA ARG A 140 -20.56 3.76 -13.99
C ARG A 140 -21.40 2.54 -14.36
N VAL A 141 -20.74 1.42 -14.64
CA VAL A 141 -21.36 0.11 -14.90
C VAL A 141 -21.69 -0.54 -13.55
N PRO A 142 -22.97 -0.73 -13.19
CA PRO A 142 -23.35 -1.18 -11.84
C PRO A 142 -22.69 -2.51 -11.42
N GLU A 143 -22.58 -3.47 -12.33
CA GLU A 143 -22.00 -4.80 -12.04
C GLU A 143 -20.49 -4.78 -11.77
N LEU A 144 -19.82 -3.69 -12.17
CA LEU A 144 -18.37 -3.49 -12.01
C LEU A 144 -18.06 -2.24 -11.18
N THR A 145 -19.04 -1.80 -10.39
CA THR A 145 -18.93 -0.71 -9.43
C THR A 145 -19.14 -1.28 -8.03
N SER A 146 -18.33 -0.88 -7.06
CA SER A 146 -18.49 -1.32 -5.67
C SER A 146 -18.08 -0.25 -4.66
N MET A 147 -18.67 -0.39 -3.47
CA MET A 147 -18.30 0.31 -2.24
C MET A 147 -17.95 -0.74 -1.18
N TRP A 148 -16.89 -0.49 -0.43
CA TRP A 148 -16.38 -1.37 0.61
C TRP A 148 -16.14 -0.61 1.91
N THR A 149 -16.34 -1.30 3.04
CA THR A 149 -16.08 -0.77 4.38
C THR A 149 -15.12 -1.68 5.12
N SER A 150 -14.16 -1.12 5.86
CA SER A 150 -13.31 -1.85 6.81
C SER A 150 -13.27 -1.17 8.18
N PHE A 151 -12.84 -1.93 9.18
CA PHE A 151 -12.81 -1.54 10.58
C PHE A 151 -11.46 -1.90 11.23
N ALA A 152 -10.91 -0.98 12.01
CA ALA A 152 -9.73 -1.24 12.83
C ALA A 152 -9.79 -0.48 14.16
N LEU A 153 -9.09 -1.00 15.17
CA LEU A 153 -9.05 -0.44 16.53
C LEU A 153 -7.62 -0.05 16.92
N SER A 154 -7.45 1.06 17.63
CA SER A 154 -6.19 1.33 18.32
C SER A 154 -6.04 0.39 19.52
N TYR A 155 -4.84 0.31 20.10
CA TYR A 155 -4.64 -0.42 21.35
C TYR A 155 -5.63 0.04 22.43
N LYS A 156 -5.86 1.36 22.52
CA LYS A 156 -6.81 1.93 23.46
C LYS A 156 -8.24 1.49 23.20
N GLY A 157 -8.67 1.44 21.94
CA GLY A 157 -9.98 0.93 21.56
C GLY A 157 -10.17 -0.53 21.98
N ILE A 158 -9.13 -1.37 21.88
CA ILE A 158 -9.19 -2.76 22.36
C ILE A 158 -9.29 -2.81 23.89
N GLU A 159 -8.53 -1.99 24.63
CA GLU A 159 -8.66 -1.91 26.09
C GLU A 159 -10.08 -1.55 26.53
N ILE A 160 -10.74 -0.62 25.82
CA ILE A 160 -12.09 -0.16 26.12
C ILE A 160 -13.11 -1.29 25.87
N LEU A 161 -12.99 -2.01 24.75
CA LEU A 161 -14.02 -2.96 24.30
C LEU A 161 -13.84 -4.38 24.86
N ALA A 162 -12.61 -4.90 24.83
CA ALA A 162 -12.25 -6.26 25.24
C ALA A 162 -11.54 -6.32 26.61
N GLY A 163 -11.15 -5.17 27.16
CA GLY A 163 -10.50 -5.07 28.46
C GLY A 163 -8.96 -5.08 28.40
N PRO A 164 -8.29 -4.57 29.45
CA PRO A 164 -6.84 -4.42 29.47
C PRO A 164 -6.07 -5.75 29.45
N ALA A 165 -6.65 -6.83 29.98
CA ALA A 165 -6.04 -8.15 29.98
C ALA A 165 -5.90 -8.70 28.54
N GLU A 166 -6.93 -8.53 27.71
CA GLU A 166 -6.89 -8.94 26.31
C GLU A 166 -5.98 -8.03 25.48
N ALA A 167 -6.04 -6.72 25.68
CA ALA A 167 -5.13 -5.78 25.03
C ALA A 167 -3.66 -6.10 25.34
N ALA A 168 -3.31 -6.42 26.59
CA ALA A 168 -1.95 -6.75 27.00
C ALA A 168 -1.37 -8.03 26.35
N ARG A 169 -2.19 -8.86 25.70
CA ARG A 169 -1.73 -10.05 24.97
C ARG A 169 -1.10 -9.72 23.61
N PHE A 170 -1.32 -8.53 23.07
CA PHE A 170 -0.62 -8.06 21.87
C PHE A 170 0.83 -7.77 22.22
N GLY A 171 1.77 -8.45 21.56
CA GLY A 171 3.20 -8.35 21.82
C GLY A 171 3.97 -7.30 21.02
N ASP A 172 3.33 -6.63 20.05
CA ASP A 172 3.96 -5.55 19.28
C ASP A 172 3.98 -4.26 20.12
N GLU A 173 5.17 -3.86 20.58
CA GLU A 173 5.31 -2.74 21.52
C GLU A 173 4.93 -1.40 20.87
N SER A 174 5.16 -1.28 19.57
CA SER A 174 4.79 -0.07 18.82
C SER A 174 3.29 0.10 18.75
N PHE A 175 2.53 -0.96 18.48
CA PHE A 175 1.08 -0.94 18.55
C PHE A 175 0.57 -0.56 19.95
N ARG A 176 1.14 -1.15 21.01
CA ARG A 176 0.76 -0.85 22.40
C ARG A 176 0.99 0.62 22.78
N GLN A 177 2.11 1.20 22.34
CA GLN A 177 2.48 2.58 22.62
C GLN A 177 1.69 3.60 21.79
N GLY A 178 1.33 3.23 20.55
CA GLY A 178 0.65 4.10 19.61
C GLY A 178 1.57 5.09 18.89
N LEU A 179 1.15 5.54 17.70
CA LEU A 179 1.99 6.31 16.79
C LEU A 179 2.53 7.63 17.38
N ALA A 180 1.72 8.41 18.11
CA ALA A 180 2.17 9.68 18.67
C ALA A 180 3.32 9.51 19.67
N ALA A 181 3.29 8.47 20.51
CA ALA A 181 4.39 8.14 21.40
C ALA A 181 5.65 7.73 20.63
N ARG A 182 5.47 7.09 19.47
CA ARG A 182 6.54 6.62 18.57
C ARG A 182 7.05 7.68 17.58
N SER A 183 6.42 8.84 17.48
CA SER A 183 6.77 9.90 16.50
C SER A 183 8.26 10.29 16.51
N THR A 184 8.82 10.67 17.66
CA THR A 184 10.25 11.01 17.78
C THR A 184 11.14 9.82 17.43
N TYR A 185 10.71 8.61 17.79
CA TYR A 185 11.44 7.39 17.42
C TYR A 185 11.50 7.25 15.89
N LEU A 186 10.42 7.55 15.17
CA LEU A 186 10.33 7.56 13.70
C LEU A 186 11.13 8.69 13.00
N GLY A 187 11.69 9.65 13.75
CA GLY A 187 12.37 10.82 13.20
C GLY A 187 11.44 12.01 12.93
N ASP A 188 10.17 11.93 13.37
CA ASP A 188 9.24 13.04 13.28
C ASP A 188 9.78 14.28 14.02
N PRO A 189 9.47 15.49 13.55
CA PRO A 189 9.98 16.72 14.14
C PRO A 189 9.75 16.78 15.66
N THR A 190 10.81 17.12 16.40
CA THR A 190 10.78 17.24 17.87
C THR A 190 10.54 18.66 18.39
N ASP A 191 10.70 19.68 17.55
CA ASP A 191 10.36 21.07 17.89
C ASP A 191 8.83 21.27 17.87
N PRO A 192 8.18 21.65 18.99
CA PRO A 192 6.74 21.93 19.03
C PRO A 192 6.27 23.04 18.09
N ALA A 193 7.17 23.91 17.61
CA ALA A 193 6.84 24.93 16.61
C ALA A 193 6.71 24.34 15.20
N HIS A 194 7.33 23.19 14.91
CA HIS A 194 7.33 22.58 13.59
C HIS A 194 5.93 22.00 13.26
N PRO A 195 5.37 22.24 12.05
CA PRO A 195 4.02 21.77 11.69
C PRO A 195 3.86 20.24 11.77
N GLY A 196 4.94 19.50 11.52
CA GLY A 196 4.95 18.04 11.63
C GLY A 196 5.08 17.45 13.04
N HIS A 197 5.21 18.28 14.09
CA HIS A 197 5.27 17.80 15.46
C HIS A 197 3.92 17.17 15.88
N ARG A 198 3.96 16.09 16.67
CA ARG A 198 2.75 15.32 17.05
C ARG A 198 1.64 16.13 17.71
N ASP A 199 2.00 17.20 18.42
CA ASP A 199 1.03 18.07 19.10
C ASP A 199 0.19 18.91 18.12
N ARG A 200 0.63 19.02 16.87
CA ARG A 200 -0.07 19.74 15.79
C ARG A 200 -0.81 18.82 14.84
N TRP A 201 -0.77 17.52 15.08
CA TRP A 201 -1.42 16.56 14.21
C TRP A 201 -2.94 16.74 14.22
N VAL A 202 -3.53 16.75 13.03
CA VAL A 202 -4.99 16.87 12.84
C VAL A 202 -5.73 15.65 13.39
N VAL A 203 -5.05 14.51 13.51
CA VAL A 203 -5.57 13.27 14.11
C VAL A 203 -4.43 12.41 14.64
N GLY A 204 -4.69 11.70 15.74
CA GLY A 204 -3.74 10.78 16.37
C GLY A 204 -2.64 11.45 17.18
N GLY A 205 -2.68 12.78 17.34
CA GLY A 205 -1.84 13.48 18.30
C GLY A 205 -2.37 13.30 19.73
N PRO A 206 -1.63 13.72 20.78
CA PRO A 206 -1.99 13.48 22.17
C PRO A 206 -3.39 13.98 22.61
N GLN A 207 -3.97 14.94 21.87
CA GLN A 207 -5.33 15.47 22.13
C GLN A 207 -6.37 14.98 21.11
N SER A 208 -5.93 14.36 20.02
CA SER A 208 -6.74 13.92 18.88
C SER A 208 -6.63 12.41 18.63
N GLU A 209 -6.30 11.62 19.66
CA GLU A 209 -6.24 10.16 19.56
C GLU A 209 -7.61 9.57 19.21
N ALA A 210 -7.60 8.56 18.34
CA ALA A 210 -8.78 7.84 17.90
C ALA A 210 -8.74 6.39 18.40
N ASP A 211 -9.90 5.87 18.79
CA ASP A 211 -10.06 4.49 19.23
C ASP A 211 -10.36 3.56 18.07
N VAL A 212 -11.05 4.09 17.06
CA VAL A 212 -11.56 3.35 15.90
C VAL A 212 -11.17 4.07 14.61
N LEU A 213 -10.81 3.27 13.61
CA LEU A 213 -10.65 3.69 12.23
C LEU A 213 -11.68 2.95 11.35
N ILE A 214 -12.49 3.71 10.63
CA ILE A 214 -13.29 3.20 9.51
C ILE A 214 -12.67 3.68 8.21
N THR A 215 -12.51 2.76 7.26
CA THR A 215 -12.20 3.11 5.87
C THR A 215 -13.38 2.72 5.01
N VAL A 216 -13.98 3.71 4.35
CA VAL A 216 -14.97 3.48 3.27
C VAL A 216 -14.28 3.77 1.95
N ALA A 217 -14.46 2.92 0.95
CA ALA A 217 -13.82 3.05 -0.35
C ALA A 217 -14.83 2.75 -1.46
N ALA A 218 -14.94 3.58 -2.49
CA ALA A 218 -15.92 3.40 -3.56
C ALA A 218 -15.41 3.87 -4.92
N ASP A 219 -15.94 3.30 -6.00
CA ASP A 219 -15.68 3.80 -7.37
C ASP A 219 -16.49 5.06 -7.69
N ALA A 220 -17.62 5.28 -7.01
CA ALA A 220 -18.46 6.46 -7.16
C ALA A 220 -18.47 7.31 -5.88
N VAL A 221 -18.32 8.63 -6.04
CA VAL A 221 -18.30 9.57 -4.91
C VAL A 221 -19.61 9.60 -4.14
N ASP A 222 -20.75 9.49 -4.81
CA ASP A 222 -22.06 9.55 -4.16
C ASP A 222 -22.31 8.32 -3.27
N ASP A 223 -21.85 7.14 -3.70
CA ASP A 223 -21.88 5.91 -2.90
C ASP A 223 -20.99 6.04 -1.66
N LEU A 224 -19.81 6.65 -1.82
CA LEU A 224 -18.90 6.92 -0.71
C LEU A 224 -19.55 7.83 0.34
N GLU A 225 -20.05 9.01 -0.08
CA GLU A 225 -20.62 9.99 0.85
C GLU A 225 -21.89 9.45 1.53
N THR A 226 -22.73 8.71 0.80
CA THR A 226 -23.92 8.06 1.36
C THR A 226 -23.55 7.03 2.44
N ALA A 227 -22.57 6.17 2.17
CA ALA A 227 -22.13 5.15 3.11
C ALA A 227 -21.45 5.77 4.35
N VAL A 228 -20.61 6.79 4.16
CA VAL A 228 -19.96 7.53 5.24
C VAL A 228 -21.00 8.21 6.13
N ALA A 229 -21.99 8.89 5.54
CA ALA A 229 -23.05 9.55 6.29
C ALA A 229 -23.83 8.55 7.17
N ALA A 230 -24.20 7.40 6.61
CA ALA A 230 -24.90 6.36 7.34
C ALA A 230 -24.07 5.77 8.50
N ILE A 231 -22.78 5.52 8.27
CA ILE A 231 -21.87 5.00 9.31
C ILE A 231 -21.71 6.03 10.43
N VAL A 232 -21.39 7.29 10.09
CA VAL A 232 -21.19 8.37 11.07
C VAL A 232 -22.45 8.62 11.87
N SER A 233 -23.60 8.79 11.23
CA SER A 233 -24.86 9.06 11.93
C SER A 233 -25.22 7.92 12.89
N THR A 234 -24.98 6.68 12.50
CA THR A 234 -25.24 5.51 13.35
C THR A 234 -24.23 5.46 14.50
N ALA A 235 -22.94 5.76 14.27
CA ALA A 235 -21.94 5.80 15.33
C ALA A 235 -22.29 6.87 16.40
N GLU A 236 -22.70 8.06 15.98
CA GLU A 236 -23.10 9.15 16.88
C GLU A 236 -24.34 8.81 17.72
N GLN A 237 -25.34 8.17 17.11
CA GLN A 237 -26.52 7.65 17.83
C GLN A 237 -26.15 6.62 18.91
N HIS A 238 -25.03 5.93 18.72
CA HIS A 238 -24.48 4.92 19.63
C HIS A 238 -23.35 5.47 20.52
N GLY A 239 -23.19 6.80 20.62
CA GLY A 239 -22.27 7.43 21.57
C GLY A 239 -20.79 7.43 21.15
N LEU A 240 -20.48 7.16 19.88
CA LEU A 240 -19.16 7.45 19.32
C LEU A 240 -19.11 8.89 18.81
N THR A 241 -17.92 9.49 18.78
CA THR A 241 -17.71 10.85 18.27
C THR A 241 -16.67 10.85 17.15
N VAL A 242 -16.91 11.63 16.10
CA VAL A 242 -15.94 11.83 15.02
C VAL A 242 -14.81 12.73 15.50
N VAL A 243 -13.61 12.19 15.56
CA VAL A 243 -12.38 12.94 15.85
C VAL A 243 -11.88 13.66 14.60
N SER A 244 -11.89 12.95 13.47
CA SER A 244 -11.49 13.47 12.16
C SER A 244 -12.09 12.64 11.05
N SER A 245 -12.26 13.24 9.87
CA SER A 245 -12.76 12.59 8.66
C SER A 245 -11.98 13.10 7.47
N GLN A 246 -11.14 12.25 6.89
CA GLN A 246 -10.21 12.63 5.84
C GLN A 246 -10.59 11.93 4.53
N ARG A 247 -10.95 12.72 3.52
CA ARG A 247 -11.19 12.26 2.16
C ARG A 247 -9.88 12.07 1.43
N GLY A 248 -9.79 11.01 0.65
CA GLY A 248 -8.75 10.81 -0.35
C GLY A 248 -9.37 10.43 -1.70
N ASP A 249 -8.72 10.84 -2.77
CA ASP A 249 -9.17 10.64 -4.14
C ASP A 249 -7.96 10.31 -5.03
N ASN A 250 -8.17 9.47 -6.03
CA ASN A 250 -7.26 9.41 -7.16
C ASN A 250 -7.15 10.80 -7.80
N LEU A 251 -5.94 11.17 -8.22
CA LEU A 251 -5.73 12.41 -8.97
C LEU A 251 -6.49 12.35 -10.31
N PRO A 252 -6.96 13.51 -10.84
CA PRO A 252 -7.85 13.54 -11.99
C PRO A 252 -7.19 13.09 -13.29
N GLY A 253 -7.99 12.56 -14.22
CA GLY A 253 -7.57 12.25 -15.58
C GLY A 253 -6.43 11.23 -15.65
N ASP A 254 -5.41 11.53 -16.47
CA ASP A 254 -4.26 10.65 -16.70
C ASP A 254 -3.38 10.47 -15.45
N LEU A 255 -3.53 11.34 -14.46
CA LEU A 255 -2.85 11.24 -13.16
C LEU A 255 -3.49 10.18 -12.24
N ALA A 256 -4.56 9.49 -12.65
CA ALA A 256 -5.14 8.42 -11.83
C ALA A 256 -4.09 7.36 -11.43
N GLY A 257 -3.94 7.16 -10.12
CA GLY A 257 -2.92 6.30 -9.51
C GLY A 257 -1.52 6.94 -9.39
N HIS A 258 -1.37 8.23 -9.61
CA HIS A 258 -0.17 9.00 -9.26
C HIS A 258 -0.34 9.67 -7.89
N GLU A 259 0.78 9.97 -7.23
CA GLU A 259 0.82 10.82 -6.04
C GLU A 259 1.12 12.29 -6.40
N HIS A 260 1.13 13.20 -5.41
CA HIS A 260 1.16 14.65 -5.68
C HIS A 260 2.48 15.20 -6.19
N PHE A 261 3.61 14.50 -6.08
CA PHE A 261 4.83 14.89 -6.80
C PHE A 261 4.76 14.55 -8.29
N GLY A 262 3.80 13.71 -8.71
CA GLY A 262 3.53 13.37 -10.11
C GLY A 262 4.03 11.98 -10.51
N PHE A 263 4.35 11.10 -9.56
CA PHE A 263 4.85 9.76 -9.83
C PHE A 263 3.76 8.70 -9.68
N LYS A 264 3.72 7.74 -10.61
CA LYS A 264 2.83 6.59 -10.53
C LYS A 264 3.14 5.75 -9.28
N ASP A 265 2.14 5.59 -8.42
CA ASP A 265 2.23 4.78 -7.21
C ASP A 265 1.43 3.46 -7.35
N GLY A 266 1.54 2.57 -6.37
CA GLY A 266 0.81 1.30 -6.30
C GLY A 266 1.37 0.19 -7.19
N ILE A 267 2.47 0.42 -7.91
CA ILE A 267 3.05 -0.54 -8.87
C ILE A 267 3.59 -1.79 -8.16
N SER A 268 4.50 -1.60 -7.20
CA SER A 268 5.21 -2.70 -6.53
C SER A 268 4.53 -3.03 -5.20
N GLN A 269 3.87 -4.19 -5.18
CA GLN A 269 3.21 -4.79 -4.01
C GLN A 269 3.63 -6.27 -3.95
N PRO A 270 3.93 -6.81 -2.76
CA PRO A 270 4.18 -8.25 -2.62
C PRO A 270 2.93 -9.04 -3.00
N GLY A 271 3.15 -10.19 -3.64
CA GLY A 271 2.12 -11.22 -3.77
C GLY A 271 2.01 -12.01 -2.48
N ILE A 272 0.79 -12.30 -2.04
CA ILE A 272 0.52 -13.15 -0.89
C ILE A 272 0.41 -14.60 -1.36
N ARG A 273 1.13 -15.52 -0.69
CA ARG A 273 1.01 -16.97 -0.88
C ARG A 273 -0.32 -17.51 -0.35
N GLY A 274 -0.80 -18.60 -0.94
CA GLY A 274 -2.04 -19.26 -0.55
C GLY A 274 -3.19 -19.06 -1.55
N GLY A 275 -4.29 -19.75 -1.30
CA GLY A 275 -5.46 -19.75 -2.16
C GLY A 275 -6.76 -19.90 -1.39
N ARG A 276 -7.90 -19.65 -2.05
CA ARG A 276 -9.23 -19.91 -1.47
C ARG A 276 -9.57 -21.40 -1.47
N SER A 277 -8.94 -22.15 -2.36
CA SER A 277 -8.95 -23.61 -2.41
C SER A 277 -7.57 -24.13 -2.79
N GLY A 278 -7.39 -25.46 -2.73
CA GLY A 278 -6.19 -26.12 -3.25
C GLY A 278 -6.18 -26.28 -4.78
N LEU A 279 -7.16 -25.73 -5.50
CA LEU A 279 -7.28 -25.84 -6.95
C LEU A 279 -6.41 -24.79 -7.65
N PRO A 280 -5.69 -25.15 -8.73
CA PRO A 280 -4.98 -24.18 -9.56
C PRO A 280 -5.90 -23.08 -10.08
N GLY A 281 -5.44 -21.83 -10.06
CA GLY A 281 -6.20 -20.66 -10.52
C GLY A 281 -7.09 -20.01 -9.44
N ASP A 282 -7.18 -20.62 -8.25
CA ASP A 282 -7.91 -20.06 -7.11
C ASP A 282 -6.98 -19.46 -6.04
N GLU A 283 -5.76 -19.10 -6.44
CA GLU A 283 -4.79 -18.43 -5.58
C GLU A 283 -5.28 -17.02 -5.17
N ILE A 284 -4.81 -16.54 -4.01
CA ILE A 284 -5.01 -15.13 -3.59
C ILE A 284 -4.30 -14.22 -4.59
N THR A 285 -3.04 -14.54 -4.90
CA THR A 285 -2.25 -13.84 -5.89
C THR A 285 -2.11 -14.72 -7.13
N PRO A 286 -2.65 -14.29 -8.28
CA PRO A 286 -2.55 -15.06 -9.53
C PRO A 286 -1.10 -15.38 -9.91
N ARG A 287 -0.91 -16.56 -10.50
CA ARG A 287 0.38 -17.10 -10.94
C ARG A 287 0.48 -16.99 -12.46
N TYR A 288 1.47 -16.24 -12.94
CA TYR A 288 1.66 -15.97 -14.36
C TYR A 288 2.94 -16.58 -14.94
N LEU A 289 3.87 -17.01 -14.08
CA LEU A 289 5.06 -17.73 -14.54
C LEU A 289 4.67 -19.17 -14.88
N ALA A 290 5.19 -19.69 -15.99
CA ALA A 290 5.01 -21.07 -16.40
C ALA A 290 5.70 -22.01 -15.39
N ALA A 291 5.18 -23.23 -15.25
CA ALA A 291 5.66 -24.18 -14.25
C ALA A 291 7.13 -24.61 -14.44
N ASP A 292 7.68 -24.44 -15.64
CA ASP A 292 9.07 -24.71 -15.98
C ASP A 292 10.01 -23.52 -15.75
N ASP A 293 9.49 -22.34 -15.38
CA ASP A 293 10.30 -21.20 -14.99
C ASP A 293 10.94 -21.45 -13.61
N ALA A 294 12.25 -21.22 -13.50
CA ALA A 294 13.01 -21.41 -12.27
C ALA A 294 12.51 -20.57 -11.08
N HIS A 295 11.76 -19.49 -11.36
CA HIS A 295 11.24 -18.57 -10.37
C HIS A 295 9.71 -18.65 -10.19
N ALA A 296 9.03 -19.62 -10.80
CA ALA A 296 7.57 -19.78 -10.72
C ALA A 296 7.04 -19.93 -9.28
N THR A 297 7.85 -20.48 -8.38
CA THR A 297 7.52 -20.64 -6.95
C THR A 297 7.84 -19.41 -6.11
N LEU A 298 8.57 -18.43 -6.68
CA LEU A 298 9.05 -17.24 -5.99
C LEU A 298 8.28 -15.97 -6.36
N PHE A 299 7.69 -15.91 -7.55
CA PHE A 299 7.01 -14.71 -8.05
C PHE A 299 5.61 -15.02 -8.57
N GLY A 300 4.66 -14.10 -8.33
CA GLY A 300 3.30 -14.19 -8.89
C GLY A 300 3.26 -13.75 -10.35
N LYS A 301 4.01 -12.68 -10.65
CA LYS A 301 4.38 -12.21 -11.99
C LYS A 301 5.81 -11.69 -11.94
N PRO A 302 6.51 -11.49 -13.07
CA PRO A 302 7.92 -11.08 -13.04
C PRO A 302 8.15 -9.85 -12.15
N GLY A 303 9.04 -9.98 -11.16
CA GLY A 303 9.34 -8.94 -10.17
C GLY A 303 8.32 -8.73 -9.04
N GLN A 304 7.22 -9.50 -8.97
CA GLN A 304 6.29 -9.51 -7.83
C GLN A 304 6.59 -10.71 -6.91
N PRO A 305 7.40 -10.54 -5.84
CA PRO A 305 7.77 -11.65 -4.97
C PRO A 305 6.56 -12.19 -4.21
N LEU A 306 6.56 -13.50 -3.98
CA LEU A 306 5.56 -14.20 -3.19
C LEU A 306 6.03 -14.33 -1.75
N VAL A 307 5.26 -13.73 -0.85
CA VAL A 307 5.54 -13.66 0.58
C VAL A 307 4.54 -14.50 1.33
N TRP A 308 5.03 -15.24 2.33
CA TRP A 308 4.17 -16.02 3.20
C TRP A 308 3.18 -15.13 3.98
N PRO A 309 1.91 -15.54 4.10
CA PRO A 309 0.82 -14.69 4.60
C PRO A 309 1.02 -14.21 6.03
N GLY A 310 1.83 -14.90 6.85
CA GLY A 310 2.19 -14.49 8.20
C GLY A 310 2.95 -13.17 8.30
N GLN A 311 3.38 -12.56 7.19
CA GLN A 311 3.90 -11.17 7.19
C GLN A 311 2.79 -10.12 7.15
N PHE A 312 1.55 -10.53 6.93
CA PHE A 312 0.41 -9.62 6.81
C PHE A 312 -0.78 -10.03 7.69
N LEU A 313 -0.94 -11.32 7.98
CA LEU A 313 -2.03 -11.88 8.79
C LEU A 313 -1.47 -12.57 10.05
N LEU A 314 -2.02 -12.24 11.22
CA LEU A 314 -1.59 -12.83 12.48
C LEU A 314 -1.92 -14.32 12.55
N GLY A 315 -0.95 -15.11 13.02
CA GLY A 315 -1.10 -16.55 13.23
C GLY A 315 -0.92 -17.42 11.99
N GLU A 316 -0.68 -16.81 10.83
CA GLU A 316 -0.32 -17.50 9.60
C GLU A 316 1.19 -17.78 9.52
N PRO A 317 1.64 -18.78 8.73
CA PRO A 317 3.06 -19.08 8.57
C PRO A 317 3.83 -17.86 8.05
N ARG A 318 4.96 -17.55 8.70
CA ARG A 318 5.78 -16.36 8.41
C ARG A 318 6.75 -16.61 7.25
N GLN A 319 7.27 -15.51 6.72
CA GLN A 319 8.37 -15.56 5.76
C GLN A 319 9.66 -15.97 6.46
N ASP A 320 10.29 -17.03 5.97
CA ASP A 320 11.64 -17.38 6.40
C ASP A 320 12.66 -16.35 5.85
N PRO A 321 13.56 -15.82 6.70
CA PRO A 321 14.52 -14.79 6.29
C PRO A 321 15.73 -15.34 5.51
N GLN A 322 15.87 -16.66 5.40
CA GLN A 322 16.99 -17.31 4.70
C GLN A 322 16.56 -17.97 3.39
N ASP A 323 15.38 -18.61 3.34
CA ASP A 323 14.84 -19.23 2.13
C ASP A 323 13.42 -18.73 1.79
N PRO A 324 13.23 -17.99 0.68
CA PRO A 324 11.93 -17.45 0.30
C PRO A 324 10.87 -18.53 -0.03
N ARG A 325 11.28 -19.80 -0.19
CA ARG A 325 10.40 -20.93 -0.50
C ARG A 325 9.84 -21.63 0.74
N VAL A 326 10.44 -21.39 1.90
CA VAL A 326 10.09 -22.10 3.13
C VAL A 326 9.32 -21.17 4.06
N ALA A 327 8.36 -21.73 4.78
CA ALA A 327 7.63 -21.01 5.81
C ALA A 327 8.37 -21.08 7.15
N ALA A 328 8.45 -19.94 7.84
CA ALA A 328 8.83 -19.86 9.23
C ALA A 328 7.60 -20.01 10.14
N ALA A 329 7.85 -20.27 11.43
CA ALA A 329 6.80 -20.41 12.42
C ALA A 329 5.96 -19.11 12.55
N PRO A 330 4.63 -19.22 12.78
CA PRO A 330 3.78 -18.07 13.04
C PRO A 330 4.21 -17.35 14.32
N SER A 331 3.97 -16.04 14.39
CA SER A 331 3.96 -15.35 15.68
C SER A 331 2.81 -15.89 16.54
N ALA A 332 2.96 -15.85 17.87
CA ALA A 332 1.93 -16.24 18.83
C ALA A 332 1.69 -15.16 19.91
N ALA A 333 2.31 -13.99 19.77
CA ALA A 333 2.21 -12.90 20.75
C ALA A 333 0.99 -12.00 20.47
N PHE A 334 -0.20 -12.59 20.51
CA PHE A 334 -1.49 -11.92 20.33
C PHE A 334 -2.62 -12.80 20.91
N PRO A 335 -3.81 -12.25 21.22
CA PRO A 335 -4.92 -13.07 21.69
C PRO A 335 -5.54 -13.91 20.57
N ASP A 336 -6.09 -15.09 20.89
CA ASP A 336 -6.53 -16.05 19.86
C ASP A 336 -7.59 -15.50 18.89
N TRP A 337 -8.47 -14.63 19.37
CA TRP A 337 -9.48 -13.95 18.55
C TRP A 337 -8.90 -12.97 17.52
N ALA A 338 -7.63 -12.58 17.66
CA ALA A 338 -6.94 -11.68 16.73
C ALA A 338 -6.27 -12.43 15.56
N ARG A 339 -6.32 -13.76 15.52
CA ARG A 339 -5.82 -14.55 14.39
C ARG A 339 -6.51 -14.11 13.09
N LEU A 340 -5.79 -14.12 11.97
CA LEU A 340 -6.22 -13.61 10.66
C LEU A 340 -6.45 -12.08 10.60
N GLY A 341 -6.25 -11.36 11.70
CA GLY A 341 -6.22 -9.90 11.68
C GLY A 341 -4.86 -9.35 11.23
N SER A 342 -4.79 -8.03 11.07
CA SER A 342 -3.60 -7.32 10.60
C SER A 342 -3.44 -5.99 11.32
N TYR A 343 -2.21 -5.60 11.63
CA TYR A 343 -1.95 -4.23 12.03
C TYR A 343 -2.10 -3.29 10.82
N VAL A 344 -2.67 -2.12 11.07
CA VAL A 344 -2.88 -1.07 10.07
C VAL A 344 -2.17 0.19 10.55
N VAL A 345 -1.15 0.60 9.80
CA VAL A 345 -0.48 1.88 10.00
C VAL A 345 -1.14 2.93 9.12
N VAL A 346 -1.54 4.05 9.71
CA VAL A 346 -1.99 5.24 8.98
C VAL A 346 -1.03 6.39 9.24
N ARG A 347 -0.63 7.09 8.18
CA ARG A 347 0.11 8.34 8.23
C ARG A 347 -0.52 9.33 7.26
N ARG A 348 -0.95 10.48 7.77
CA ARG A 348 -1.33 11.63 6.96
C ARG A 348 -0.08 12.42 6.66
N LEU A 349 0.37 12.39 5.41
CA LEU A 349 1.64 12.94 4.97
C LEU A 349 1.37 14.13 4.04
N ALA A 350 1.54 15.35 4.52
CA ALA A 350 1.46 16.55 3.68
C ALA A 350 2.66 16.62 2.74
N GLN A 351 2.43 16.99 1.47
CA GLN A 351 3.44 17.02 0.43
C GLN A 351 3.65 18.44 -0.09
N ASP A 352 4.86 18.97 0.08
CA ASP A 352 5.28 20.25 -0.49
C ASP A 352 5.74 20.06 -1.95
N VAL A 353 4.77 20.02 -2.86
CA VAL A 353 4.99 19.80 -4.30
C VAL A 353 5.83 20.93 -4.92
N VAL A 354 5.63 22.17 -4.49
CA VAL A 354 6.38 23.32 -5.01
C VAL A 354 7.82 23.26 -4.52
N GLY A 355 8.04 23.05 -3.23
CA GLY A 355 9.37 22.91 -2.64
C GLY A 355 10.13 21.74 -3.24
N PHE A 356 9.46 20.60 -3.47
CA PHE A 356 10.02 19.44 -4.17
C PHE A 356 10.58 19.83 -5.54
N TRP A 357 9.74 20.38 -6.43
CA TRP A 357 10.17 20.68 -7.80
C TRP A 357 11.11 21.89 -7.90
N ASP A 358 10.98 22.90 -7.02
CA ASP A 358 11.93 24.01 -6.93
C ASP A 358 13.34 23.50 -6.52
N TRP A 359 13.42 22.54 -5.59
CA TRP A 359 14.68 21.91 -5.20
C TRP A 359 15.23 21.00 -6.30
N MET A 360 14.41 20.11 -6.87
CA MET A 360 14.83 19.21 -7.98
C MET A 360 15.38 20.01 -9.16
N GLY A 361 14.74 21.12 -9.53
CA GLY A 361 15.23 22.03 -10.58
C GLY A 361 16.61 22.60 -10.28
N SER A 362 16.81 23.11 -9.05
CA SER A 362 18.08 23.72 -8.64
C SER A 362 19.20 22.68 -8.51
N ALA A 363 18.88 21.50 -7.97
CA ALA A 363 19.78 20.37 -7.83
C ALA A 363 20.21 19.80 -9.18
N ALA A 364 19.26 19.63 -10.11
CA ALA A 364 19.52 19.13 -11.45
C ALA A 364 20.41 20.10 -12.27
N GLU A 365 20.19 21.41 -12.15
CA GLU A 365 21.04 22.44 -12.75
C GLU A 365 22.50 22.33 -12.25
N ALA A 366 22.69 22.14 -10.93
CA ALA A 366 24.02 22.03 -10.33
C ALA A 366 24.83 20.82 -10.83
N VAL A 367 24.16 19.75 -11.27
CA VAL A 367 24.82 18.53 -11.82
C VAL A 367 24.69 18.40 -13.33
N GLY A 368 24.01 19.34 -14.00
CA GLY A 368 23.88 19.39 -15.45
C GLY A 368 22.94 18.33 -16.06
N VAL A 369 21.84 18.00 -15.39
CA VAL A 369 20.84 17.03 -15.88
C VAL A 369 19.44 17.63 -15.94
N ASP A 370 18.50 16.91 -16.59
CA ASP A 370 17.09 17.28 -16.59
C ASP A 370 16.45 17.08 -15.19
N PRO A 371 15.60 18.01 -14.70
CA PRO A 371 14.96 17.90 -13.39
C PRO A 371 14.07 16.69 -13.21
N VAL A 372 13.34 16.26 -14.25
CA VAL A 372 12.49 15.05 -14.18
C VAL A 372 13.38 13.81 -14.13
N ALA A 373 14.45 13.75 -14.92
CA ALA A 373 15.43 12.66 -14.84
C ALA A 373 16.10 12.58 -13.46
N PHE A 374 16.45 13.73 -12.87
CA PHE A 374 17.03 13.81 -11.53
C PHE A 374 16.06 13.28 -10.47
N ALA A 375 14.81 13.79 -10.46
CA ALA A 375 13.78 13.34 -9.55
C ALA A 375 13.48 11.84 -9.74
N SER A 376 13.46 11.36 -10.99
CA SER A 376 13.22 9.95 -11.32
C SER A 376 14.31 9.03 -10.79
N ALA A 377 15.57 9.47 -10.81
CA ALA A 377 16.66 8.73 -10.17
C ALA A 377 16.47 8.66 -8.65
N LEU A 378 16.02 9.73 -8.00
CA LEU A 378 15.81 9.77 -6.55
C LEU A 378 14.54 9.01 -6.09
N VAL A 379 13.53 8.91 -6.93
CA VAL A 379 12.37 8.03 -6.69
C VAL A 379 12.73 6.58 -7.05
N GLY A 380 13.51 6.39 -8.10
CA GLY A 380 13.85 5.12 -8.75
C GLY A 380 12.86 4.69 -9.85
N ARG A 381 11.92 5.57 -10.20
CA ARG A 381 10.98 5.43 -11.32
C ARG A 381 10.74 6.79 -11.96
N TRP A 382 10.47 6.78 -13.25
CA TRP A 382 9.93 7.94 -13.95
C TRP A 382 8.50 8.25 -13.52
N PRO A 383 7.98 9.47 -13.78
CA PRO A 383 6.60 9.85 -13.50
C PRO A 383 5.57 8.84 -14.01
N SER A 384 5.76 8.30 -15.22
CA SER A 384 4.89 7.27 -15.80
C SER A 384 4.79 5.99 -14.96
N GLY A 385 5.82 5.69 -14.18
CA GLY A 385 6.02 4.43 -13.48
C GLY A 385 7.14 3.55 -14.05
N ALA A 386 7.71 3.88 -15.21
CA ALA A 386 8.84 3.13 -15.78
C ALA A 386 10.02 3.09 -14.80
N PRO A 387 10.59 1.91 -14.47
CA PRO A 387 11.72 1.85 -13.55
C PRO A 387 13.00 2.34 -14.24
N VAL A 388 13.75 3.22 -13.57
CA VAL A 388 15.02 3.74 -14.11
C VAL A 388 16.03 2.62 -14.39
N MET A 389 15.91 1.49 -13.70
CA MET A 389 16.72 0.29 -13.95
C MET A 389 16.55 -0.29 -15.34
N ARG A 390 15.37 -0.17 -15.95
CA ARG A 390 15.09 -0.67 -17.31
C ARG A 390 15.11 0.42 -18.37
N SER A 391 14.80 1.65 -17.98
CA SER A 391 14.93 2.83 -18.84
C SER A 391 15.77 3.93 -18.15
N PRO A 392 17.11 3.83 -18.17
CA PRO A 392 17.98 4.73 -17.39
C PRO A 392 18.11 6.15 -17.96
N HIS A 393 17.70 6.38 -19.21
CA HIS A 393 18.00 7.61 -19.94
C HIS A 393 16.78 8.46 -20.29
N HIS A 394 15.59 7.87 -20.32
CA HIS A 394 14.35 8.57 -20.67
C HIS A 394 13.14 7.85 -20.07
N ASP A 395 12.01 8.55 -19.95
CA ASP A 395 10.75 7.93 -19.58
C ASP A 395 10.26 6.99 -20.70
N ASP A 396 9.65 5.86 -20.32
CA ASP A 396 9.09 4.87 -21.23
C ASP A 396 7.66 4.49 -20.78
N PRO A 397 6.63 5.23 -21.22
CA PRO A 397 5.25 4.95 -20.87
C PRO A 397 4.77 3.56 -21.32
N ALA A 398 5.31 3.00 -22.41
CA ALA A 398 4.94 1.66 -22.86
C ALA A 398 5.43 0.60 -21.87
N LEU A 399 6.68 0.71 -21.40
CA LEU A 399 7.20 -0.13 -20.32
C LEU A 399 6.42 0.06 -19.02
N ALA A 400 6.05 1.29 -18.69
CA ALA A 400 5.26 1.58 -17.50
C ALA A 400 3.86 0.94 -17.55
N GLY A 401 3.27 0.88 -18.74
CA GLY A 401 1.99 0.24 -19.03
C GLY A 401 2.05 -1.29 -19.12
N ASP A 402 3.24 -1.90 -19.22
CA ASP A 402 3.37 -3.35 -19.23
C ASP A 402 3.40 -3.91 -17.80
N ASP A 403 2.29 -4.56 -17.41
CA ASP A 403 2.07 -5.18 -16.10
C ASP A 403 3.08 -6.30 -15.78
N PHE A 404 3.72 -6.92 -16.78
CA PHE A 404 4.68 -8.01 -16.63
C PHE A 404 6.14 -7.54 -16.79
N ALA A 405 6.37 -6.30 -17.22
CA ALA A 405 7.70 -5.74 -17.43
C ALA A 405 8.07 -4.61 -16.44
N SER A 406 7.12 -3.74 -16.09
CA SER A 406 7.33 -2.52 -15.28
C SER A 406 7.91 -2.74 -13.88
N ASN A 407 7.81 -3.95 -13.34
CA ASN A 407 8.41 -4.31 -12.04
C ASN A 407 9.46 -5.42 -12.14
N HIS A 408 9.72 -5.94 -13.34
CA HIS A 408 10.64 -7.03 -13.63
C HIS A 408 12.08 -6.52 -13.72
N PHE A 409 12.67 -6.26 -12.57
CA PHE A 409 14.09 -5.94 -12.46
C PHE A 409 14.61 -6.29 -11.08
N LEU A 410 15.92 -6.36 -10.98
CA LEU A 410 16.68 -6.53 -9.77
C LEU A 410 17.74 -5.41 -9.69
N PHE A 411 18.46 -5.32 -8.58
CA PHE A 411 19.50 -4.32 -8.38
C PHE A 411 20.92 -4.89 -8.49
N GLN A 412 21.14 -6.14 -8.08
CA GLN A 412 22.47 -6.77 -8.09
C GLN A 412 22.66 -7.73 -9.26
N ASP A 413 21.57 -8.33 -9.73
CA ASP A 413 21.57 -9.25 -10.86
C ASP A 413 20.92 -8.63 -12.11
N ASP A 414 21.37 -9.08 -13.28
CA ASP A 414 20.71 -8.80 -14.55
C ASP A 414 19.27 -9.37 -14.55
N THR A 415 18.36 -8.64 -15.20
CA THR A 415 17.01 -9.14 -15.46
C THR A 415 17.09 -10.31 -16.44
N ARG A 416 16.54 -11.45 -16.04
CA ARG A 416 16.50 -12.66 -16.86
C ARG A 416 15.11 -12.81 -17.49
N PRO A 417 15.01 -13.31 -18.73
CA PRO A 417 13.70 -13.60 -19.32
C PRO A 417 12.89 -14.54 -18.41
N SER A 418 11.59 -14.27 -18.28
CA SER A 418 10.65 -15.16 -17.60
C SER A 418 9.82 -15.93 -18.63
N SER A 419 9.64 -17.23 -18.41
CA SER A 419 8.64 -18.03 -19.11
C SER A 419 7.28 -17.78 -18.47
N LEU A 420 6.32 -17.30 -19.25
CA LEU A 420 4.95 -17.04 -18.78
C LEU A 420 4.01 -18.13 -19.24
N VAL A 421 2.95 -18.38 -18.47
CA VAL A 421 1.79 -19.08 -19.01
C VAL A 421 1.27 -18.29 -20.23
N PRO A 422 0.72 -18.95 -21.27
CA PRO A 422 0.16 -18.22 -22.41
C PRO A 422 -0.87 -17.20 -21.94
N ILE A 423 -0.61 -15.93 -22.25
CA ILE A 423 -1.48 -14.80 -21.98
C ILE A 423 -1.87 -14.29 -23.36
N GLU A 424 -3.15 -14.45 -23.73
CA GLU A 424 -3.64 -14.05 -25.04
C GLU A 424 -3.34 -12.57 -25.33
N GLY A 425 -3.00 -12.19 -26.55
CA GLY A 425 -2.70 -10.78 -26.86
C GLY A 425 -1.45 -10.19 -26.19
N TYR A 426 -0.71 -10.95 -25.37
CA TYR A 426 0.57 -10.54 -24.82
C TYR A 426 1.71 -11.30 -25.49
N ALA A 427 2.55 -10.58 -26.26
CA ALA A 427 3.66 -11.15 -27.00
C ALA A 427 4.89 -11.52 -26.12
N GLY A 428 4.81 -11.26 -24.81
CA GLY A 428 5.94 -11.35 -23.89
C GLY A 428 6.63 -10.01 -23.68
N ASP A 429 7.56 -9.98 -22.73
CA ASP A 429 8.36 -8.79 -22.40
C ASP A 429 9.32 -8.48 -23.57
N THR A 430 9.03 -7.41 -24.31
CA THR A 430 9.85 -6.94 -25.44
C THR A 430 10.72 -5.75 -25.09
N HIS A 431 10.66 -5.27 -23.84
CA HIS A 431 11.40 -4.12 -23.39
C HIS A 431 12.85 -4.51 -23.04
N PRO A 432 13.81 -3.57 -23.11
CA PRO A 432 15.18 -3.82 -22.67
C PRO A 432 15.24 -4.39 -21.24
N ALA A 433 16.08 -5.42 -21.04
CA ALA A 433 16.35 -5.97 -19.73
C ALA A 433 17.20 -4.99 -18.90
N ALA A 434 16.97 -4.91 -17.59
CA ALA A 434 17.87 -4.16 -16.71
C ALA A 434 19.18 -4.94 -16.52
N ALA A 435 20.31 -4.23 -16.58
CA ALA A 435 21.60 -4.75 -16.14
C ALA A 435 21.75 -4.55 -14.62
N ALA A 436 22.61 -5.35 -14.01
CA ALA A 436 23.03 -5.20 -12.62
C ALA A 436 23.57 -3.79 -12.33
N ASP A 437 23.14 -3.20 -11.22
CA ASP A 437 23.53 -1.86 -10.76
C ASP A 437 24.09 -1.90 -9.33
N VAL A 438 25.10 -2.76 -9.15
CA VAL A 438 25.79 -3.01 -7.87
C VAL A 438 26.35 -1.71 -7.28
N LEU A 439 26.85 -0.81 -8.13
CA LEU A 439 27.45 0.47 -7.74
C LEU A 439 26.47 1.64 -7.71
N ALA A 440 25.16 1.39 -7.88
CA ALA A 440 24.11 2.39 -7.84
C ALA A 440 24.31 3.59 -8.80
N ARG A 441 24.83 3.32 -10.00
CA ARG A 441 25.04 4.31 -11.06
C ARG A 441 23.74 4.69 -11.75
N VAL A 442 22.81 3.75 -11.88
CA VAL A 442 21.50 3.95 -12.50
C VAL A 442 20.47 4.36 -11.46
N CYS A 443 20.27 3.52 -10.44
CA CYS A 443 19.35 3.75 -9.34
C CYS A 443 20.15 3.97 -8.05
N PRO A 444 20.29 5.21 -7.55
CA PRO A 444 21.01 5.51 -6.31
C PRO A 444 20.62 4.59 -5.15
N HIS A 445 21.57 4.26 -4.26
CA HIS A 445 21.25 3.54 -3.02
C HIS A 445 20.25 4.30 -2.14
N ALA A 446 20.28 5.63 -2.16
CA ALA A 446 19.30 6.50 -1.49
C ALA A 446 17.95 6.61 -2.22
N ALA A 447 17.81 6.06 -3.43
CA ALA A 447 16.55 6.17 -4.16
C ALA A 447 15.40 5.53 -3.37
N HIS A 448 14.26 6.19 -3.34
CA HIS A 448 13.13 5.82 -2.49
C HIS A 448 12.77 4.33 -2.58
N ILE A 449 12.54 3.82 -3.80
CA ILE A 449 12.17 2.40 -3.97
C ILE A 449 13.29 1.42 -3.59
N ARG A 450 14.57 1.83 -3.67
CA ARG A 450 15.73 1.00 -3.33
C ARG A 450 15.97 0.98 -1.82
N LYS A 451 15.66 2.08 -1.13
CA LYS A 451 15.67 2.18 0.34
C LYS A 451 14.56 1.33 0.96
N VAL A 452 13.34 1.41 0.44
CA VAL A 452 12.20 0.71 1.04
C VAL A 452 12.06 -0.75 0.60
N ASN A 453 12.73 -1.14 -0.48
CA ASN A 453 12.82 -2.52 -0.95
C ASN A 453 14.15 -2.75 -1.70
N PRO A 454 15.23 -3.16 -1.02
CA PRO A 454 16.52 -3.44 -1.64
C PRO A 454 16.56 -4.68 -2.55
N ARG A 455 15.42 -5.37 -2.73
CA ARG A 455 15.23 -6.55 -3.59
C ARG A 455 16.24 -7.66 -3.30
N ASP A 456 17.08 -7.97 -4.29
CA ASP A 456 18.15 -8.96 -4.29
C ASP A 456 19.46 -8.45 -3.68
N SER A 457 19.49 -7.21 -3.21
CA SER A 457 20.67 -6.70 -2.49
C SER A 457 20.76 -7.34 -1.12
N ALA A 458 21.97 -7.79 -0.76
CA ALA A 458 22.28 -8.10 0.63
C ALA A 458 22.12 -6.84 1.49
N THR A 459 21.56 -7.01 2.68
CA THR A 459 21.30 -5.94 3.64
C THR A 459 22.13 -6.16 4.90
N ASP A 460 22.03 -5.24 5.85
CA ASP A 460 22.64 -5.34 7.17
C ASP A 460 22.12 -6.49 8.04
N PHE A 461 21.03 -7.15 7.62
CA PHE A 461 20.39 -8.23 8.37
C PHE A 461 20.50 -9.60 7.70
N GLY A 462 21.15 -9.70 6.53
CA GLY A 462 21.55 -10.99 5.97
C GLY A 462 21.23 -11.15 4.48
N ALA A 463 20.77 -12.35 4.13
CA ALA A 463 20.49 -12.74 2.75
C ALA A 463 19.32 -11.92 2.17
N PRO A 464 19.22 -11.79 0.84
CA PRO A 464 18.15 -11.02 0.21
C PRO A 464 16.72 -11.45 0.58
N ALA A 465 16.54 -12.70 1.02
CA ALA A 465 15.28 -13.21 1.53
C ALA A 465 14.77 -12.46 2.79
N ASP A 466 15.67 -11.91 3.62
CA ASP A 466 15.29 -11.11 4.79
C ASP A 466 14.47 -9.87 4.39
N THR A 467 14.76 -9.27 3.23
CA THR A 467 14.01 -8.14 2.68
C THR A 467 12.52 -8.43 2.59
N LEU A 468 12.14 -9.67 2.26
CA LEU A 468 10.73 -10.08 2.14
C LEU A 468 9.99 -9.99 3.48
N THR A 469 10.70 -10.14 4.60
CA THR A 469 10.11 -10.03 5.95
C THR A 469 9.69 -8.60 6.30
N ARG A 470 10.26 -7.60 5.60
CA ARG A 470 10.07 -6.15 5.83
C ARG A 470 8.99 -5.54 4.95
N LEU A 471 8.54 -6.28 3.92
CA LEU A 471 7.55 -5.79 2.97
C LEU A 471 6.21 -5.57 3.66
N MET A 472 5.44 -4.61 3.16
CA MET A 472 4.12 -4.25 3.67
C MET A 472 3.12 -4.10 2.53
N LEU A 473 1.84 -4.25 2.84
CA LEU A 473 0.76 -4.07 1.88
C LEU A 473 0.30 -2.62 1.90
N ARG A 474 0.78 -1.79 0.96
CA ARG A 474 0.38 -0.37 0.91
C ARG A 474 -1.01 -0.22 0.28
N ARG A 475 -1.84 0.62 0.89
CA ARG A 475 -3.25 0.90 0.55
C ARG A 475 -3.53 2.41 0.53
N GLY A 476 -2.48 3.21 0.36
CA GLY A 476 -2.58 4.66 0.43
C GLY A 476 -3.37 5.28 -0.72
N ILE A 477 -3.79 6.52 -0.51
CA ILE A 477 -4.53 7.32 -1.48
C ILE A 477 -4.18 8.81 -1.30
N PRO A 478 -4.04 9.61 -2.38
CA PRO A 478 -3.82 11.04 -2.27
C PRO A 478 -5.00 11.76 -1.59
N TYR A 479 -4.74 12.91 -0.97
CA TYR A 479 -5.76 13.84 -0.49
C TYR A 479 -5.44 15.27 -0.93
N GLY A 480 -6.47 16.11 -1.03
CA GLY A 480 -6.32 17.49 -1.47
C GLY A 480 -6.21 17.64 -3.00
N PRO A 481 -6.31 18.88 -3.51
CA PRO A 481 -6.34 19.14 -4.95
C PRO A 481 -4.98 18.92 -5.60
N ALA A 482 -5.00 18.36 -6.82
CA ALA A 482 -3.80 18.18 -7.64
C ALA A 482 -3.22 19.52 -8.09
N LEU A 483 -1.91 19.70 -7.92
CA LEU A 483 -1.15 20.82 -8.52
C LEU A 483 -0.44 20.40 -9.81
N VAL A 484 -0.02 19.14 -9.88
CA VAL A 484 0.57 18.52 -11.07
C VAL A 484 -0.46 18.50 -12.21
N GLY A 485 -0.01 18.74 -13.44
CA GLY A 485 -0.86 18.82 -14.63
C GLY A 485 -1.56 20.17 -14.82
N VAL A 486 -1.32 21.15 -13.95
CA VAL A 486 -1.94 22.49 -14.03
C VAL A 486 -0.93 23.52 -14.54
N ALA A 487 -1.16 24.05 -15.75
CA ALA A 487 -0.20 24.95 -16.40
C ALA A 487 -0.13 26.36 -15.79
N ASP A 488 -1.25 26.90 -15.33
CA ASP A 488 -1.34 28.22 -14.68
C ASP A 488 -2.17 28.11 -13.39
N PRO A 489 -1.58 27.58 -12.30
CA PRO A 489 -2.30 27.36 -11.06
C PRO A 489 -2.58 28.68 -10.33
N SER A 490 -3.78 28.84 -9.79
CA SER A 490 -4.12 30.00 -8.97
C SER A 490 -3.31 30.03 -7.67
N PRO A 491 -3.11 31.20 -7.04
CA PRO A 491 -2.45 31.29 -5.73
C PRO A 491 -3.13 30.39 -4.68
N GLU A 492 -4.46 30.31 -4.67
CA GLU A 492 -5.21 29.46 -3.75
C GLU A 492 -4.93 27.98 -3.99
N LEU A 493 -4.85 27.57 -5.27
CA LEU A 493 -4.50 26.19 -5.60
C LEU A 493 -3.09 25.86 -5.16
N VAL A 494 -2.12 26.77 -5.30
CA VAL A 494 -0.73 26.58 -4.88
C VAL A 494 -0.62 26.39 -3.36
N GLU A 495 -1.31 27.21 -2.57
CA GLU A 495 -1.30 27.18 -1.10
C GLU A 495 -2.19 26.08 -0.49
N ALA A 496 -3.04 25.42 -1.30
CA ALA A 496 -3.91 24.36 -0.81
C ALA A 496 -3.12 23.18 -0.22
N GLU A 497 -3.54 22.70 0.95
CA GLU A 497 -2.95 21.52 1.56
C GLU A 497 -3.27 20.27 0.73
N ARG A 498 -2.23 19.45 0.50
CA ARG A 498 -2.33 18.20 -0.25
C ARG A 498 -1.31 17.19 0.25
N GLY A 499 -1.53 15.93 -0.08
CA GLY A 499 -0.52 14.91 0.20
C GLY A 499 -1.06 13.50 0.10
N LEU A 500 -0.49 12.59 0.88
CA LEU A 500 -0.80 11.17 0.84
C LEU A 500 -1.38 10.70 2.19
N LEU A 501 -2.51 10.00 2.13
CA LEU A 501 -2.95 9.12 3.21
C LEU A 501 -2.21 7.81 3.04
N PHE A 502 -1.03 7.70 3.64
CA PHE A 502 -0.32 6.44 3.65
C PHE A 502 -1.04 5.47 4.59
N VAL A 503 -1.48 4.35 4.03
CA VAL A 503 -2.07 3.23 4.79
C VAL A 503 -1.28 1.99 4.44
N ALA A 504 -0.89 1.20 5.43
CA ALA A 504 -0.20 -0.07 5.21
C ALA A 504 -0.71 -1.15 6.16
N CYS A 505 -0.80 -2.38 5.66
CA CYS A 505 -1.15 -3.56 6.47
C CYS A 505 0.07 -4.48 6.65
N MET A 506 0.22 -5.02 7.86
CA MET A 506 1.35 -5.85 8.27
C MET A 506 1.02 -6.74 9.49
N SER A 507 1.87 -7.72 9.80
CA SER A 507 1.76 -8.52 11.03
C SER A 507 2.73 -8.08 12.14
N SER A 508 3.67 -7.19 11.85
CA SER A 508 4.48 -6.48 12.85
C SER A 508 4.78 -5.05 12.41
N ILE A 509 4.41 -4.07 13.22
CA ILE A 509 4.72 -2.65 12.97
C ILE A 509 6.21 -2.41 13.18
N GLU A 510 6.78 -3.05 14.21
CA GLU A 510 8.20 -2.96 14.58
C GLU A 510 9.13 -3.47 13.47
N ASP A 511 8.87 -4.67 12.94
CA ASP A 511 9.73 -5.32 11.94
C ASP A 511 9.54 -4.79 10.52
N GLN A 512 8.42 -4.08 10.26
CA GLN A 512 8.05 -3.63 8.92
C GLN A 512 8.04 -2.09 8.83
N PHE A 513 6.97 -1.41 9.24
CA PHE A 513 6.85 0.04 9.04
C PHE A 513 7.93 0.84 9.77
N GLU A 514 8.12 0.61 11.07
CA GLU A 514 9.11 1.37 11.84
C GLU A 514 10.53 0.99 11.45
N PHE A 515 10.76 -0.29 11.14
CA PHE A 515 12.03 -0.75 10.64
C PHE A 515 12.40 -0.05 9.32
N VAL A 516 11.55 -0.14 8.30
CA VAL A 516 11.81 0.48 6.99
C VAL A 516 11.97 1.98 7.13
N SER A 517 11.14 2.66 7.93
CA SER A 517 11.25 4.10 8.13
C SER A 517 12.58 4.47 8.78
N ARG A 518 12.96 3.82 9.88
CA ARG A 518 14.10 4.27 10.67
C ARG A 518 15.43 3.67 10.27
N ARG A 519 15.44 2.35 10.08
CA ARG A 519 16.67 1.59 9.83
C ARG A 519 17.07 1.76 8.38
N TRP A 520 16.13 1.93 7.46
CA TRP A 520 16.44 2.14 6.06
C TRP A 520 16.27 3.60 5.68
N ALA A 521 15.04 4.11 5.53
CA ALA A 521 14.81 5.44 4.95
C ALA A 521 15.58 6.57 5.68
N ASN A 522 15.58 6.59 7.00
CA ASN A 522 16.26 7.63 7.80
C ASN A 522 17.78 7.42 7.97
N SER A 523 18.31 6.26 7.55
CA SER A 523 19.73 5.92 7.74
C SER A 523 20.58 6.44 6.58
N VAL A 524 21.78 6.91 6.88
CA VAL A 524 22.79 7.23 5.84
C VAL A 524 23.52 5.98 5.32
N ASP A 525 23.60 4.96 6.16
CA ASP A 525 24.43 3.76 5.92
C ASP A 525 23.62 2.54 5.46
N GLN A 526 22.31 2.51 5.76
CA GLN A 526 21.50 1.31 5.65
C GLN A 526 20.32 1.48 4.68
N PRO A 527 19.86 0.41 4.00
CA PRO A 527 20.41 -0.96 3.98
C PRO A 527 21.76 -1.08 3.26
N ASN A 528 22.09 -0.09 2.45
CA ASN A 528 23.40 0.07 1.82
C ASN A 528 23.78 1.55 1.89
N ALA A 529 25.08 1.82 2.00
CA ALA A 529 25.58 3.18 2.12
C ALA A 529 25.22 4.01 0.88
N GLY A 530 24.64 5.18 1.09
CA GLY A 530 24.18 6.04 0.01
C GLY A 530 23.46 7.31 0.42
N GLY A 531 23.22 7.49 1.72
CA GLY A 531 22.48 8.62 2.26
C GLY A 531 21.05 8.27 2.65
N VAL A 532 20.39 9.29 3.17
CA VAL A 532 18.99 9.25 3.62
C VAL A 532 18.07 9.22 2.39
N ASP A 533 16.94 8.56 2.51
CA ASP A 533 15.87 8.63 1.51
C ASP A 533 15.45 10.11 1.31
N PRO A 534 15.55 10.66 0.08
CA PRO A 534 15.32 12.09 -0.16
C PRO A 534 13.83 12.46 -0.16
N ILE A 535 12.91 11.49 -0.19
CA ILE A 535 11.47 11.70 -0.25
C ILE A 535 10.87 11.66 1.15
N ILE A 536 11.09 10.56 1.87
CA ILE A 536 10.45 10.30 3.17
C ILE A 536 11.42 10.26 4.35
N GLY A 537 12.73 10.16 4.08
CA GLY A 537 13.72 9.98 5.13
C GLY A 537 13.78 11.20 6.04
N GLN A 538 13.65 10.97 7.34
CA GLN A 538 13.64 12.00 8.36
C GLN A 538 14.88 11.93 9.22
N VAL A 539 15.57 13.07 9.36
CA VAL A 539 16.67 13.23 10.30
C VAL A 539 16.31 14.37 11.24
N ASP A 540 16.49 14.15 12.54
CA ASP A 540 16.37 15.20 13.54
C ASP A 540 17.55 15.09 14.50
N ARG A 541 18.64 15.80 14.16
CA ARG A 541 19.83 15.90 15.01
C ARG A 541 19.80 17.22 15.74
N ALA A 542 19.13 17.24 16.90
CA ALA A 542 18.95 18.44 17.73
C ALA A 542 18.30 19.61 16.95
N GLY A 543 17.21 19.33 16.22
CA GLY A 543 16.48 20.29 15.40
C GLY A 543 17.04 20.46 13.98
N GLN A 544 18.21 19.90 13.66
CA GLN A 544 18.76 19.93 12.31
C GLN A 544 18.19 18.79 11.47
N ARG A 545 17.49 19.18 10.39
CA ARG A 545 16.82 18.26 9.45
C ARG A 545 17.51 18.19 8.07
N VAL A 546 18.76 18.66 7.99
CA VAL A 546 19.53 18.69 6.75
C VAL A 546 19.93 17.27 6.34
N ARG A 547 19.63 16.92 5.08
CA ARG A 547 20.09 15.70 4.41
C ARG A 547 21.03 16.07 3.28
N GLU A 548 21.81 15.10 2.84
CA GLU A 548 22.73 15.25 1.73
C GLU A 548 22.44 14.18 0.68
N VAL A 549 22.40 14.60 -0.57
CA VAL A 549 22.29 13.72 -1.73
C VAL A 549 23.56 13.90 -2.56
N VAL A 550 24.32 12.83 -2.73
CA VAL A 550 25.56 12.84 -3.51
C VAL A 550 25.28 12.30 -4.91
N ARG A 551 25.69 13.06 -5.94
CA ARG A 551 25.47 12.69 -7.34
C ARG A 551 26.73 12.93 -8.18
N PRO A 552 27.05 12.06 -9.14
CA PRO A 552 28.13 12.33 -10.10
C PRO A 552 27.82 13.60 -10.91
N GLY A 553 28.73 14.56 -10.92
CA GLY A 553 28.70 15.74 -11.77
C GLY A 553 29.86 15.76 -12.78
N ALA A 554 29.90 16.79 -13.63
CA ALA A 554 30.88 16.90 -14.72
C ALA A 554 32.35 16.95 -14.27
N SER A 555 32.62 17.35 -13.02
CA SER A 555 33.98 17.49 -12.45
C SER A 555 34.21 16.66 -11.19
N GLY A 556 33.36 15.65 -10.95
CA GLY A 556 33.38 14.82 -9.76
C GLY A 556 32.03 14.80 -9.03
N ASP A 557 31.97 14.10 -7.91
CA ASP A 557 30.75 14.00 -7.10
C ASP A 557 30.36 15.37 -6.52
N VAL A 558 29.08 15.70 -6.63
CA VAL A 558 28.46 16.91 -6.10
C VAL A 558 27.57 16.55 -4.93
N ALA A 559 27.85 17.16 -3.78
CA ALA A 559 27.04 17.06 -2.58
C ALA A 559 25.94 18.13 -2.57
N LEU A 560 24.68 17.69 -2.62
CA LEU A 560 23.50 18.56 -2.67
C LEU A 560 22.82 18.54 -1.31
N ARG A 561 22.70 19.71 -0.68
CA ARG A 561 22.03 19.87 0.61
C ARG A 561 20.53 19.98 0.43
N LEU A 562 19.80 19.19 1.21
CA LEU A 562 18.35 19.23 1.33
C LEU A 562 17.97 19.71 2.73
N GLU A 563 17.56 20.97 2.84
CA GLU A 563 17.37 21.65 4.13
C GLU A 563 15.91 21.62 4.63
N SER A 564 14.97 21.18 3.80
CA SER A 564 13.54 21.12 4.12
C SER A 564 12.95 19.77 3.74
N ASP A 565 11.98 19.31 4.51
CA ASP A 565 11.22 18.09 4.21
C ASP A 565 10.17 18.36 3.13
N PHE A 566 10.17 17.54 2.08
CA PHE A 566 9.07 17.55 1.12
C PHE A 566 7.82 16.88 1.68
N VAL A 567 7.98 16.01 2.69
CA VAL A 567 6.92 15.23 3.30
C VAL A 567 6.85 15.53 4.79
N THR A 568 5.75 16.15 5.22
CA THR A 568 5.50 16.51 6.62
C THR A 568 4.40 15.61 7.22
N PRO A 569 4.69 14.85 8.29
CA PRO A 569 3.67 14.04 8.95
C PRO A 569 2.74 14.94 9.76
N THR A 570 1.44 14.87 9.47
CA THR A 570 0.41 15.75 10.06
C THR A 570 -0.67 14.98 10.81
N GLY A 571 -0.50 13.67 10.97
CA GLY A 571 -1.40 12.81 11.74
C GLY A 571 -1.29 11.35 11.37
N GLY A 572 -2.08 10.51 12.03
CA GLY A 572 -2.13 9.09 11.75
C GLY A 572 -2.54 8.25 12.96
N GLY A 573 -2.18 6.97 12.94
CA GLY A 573 -2.34 6.08 14.09
C GLY A 573 -1.86 4.68 13.79
N TYR A 574 -1.67 3.90 14.85
CA TYR A 574 -1.47 2.45 14.76
C TYR A 574 -2.75 1.76 15.20
N PHE A 575 -3.29 0.95 14.31
CA PHE A 575 -4.56 0.25 14.50
C PHE A 575 -4.36 -1.25 14.25
N PHE A 576 -5.37 -2.03 14.60
CA PHE A 576 -5.47 -3.44 14.33
C PHE A 576 -6.83 -3.71 13.67
N ALA A 577 -6.81 -4.24 12.46
CA ALA A 577 -7.98 -4.74 11.75
C ALA A 577 -8.21 -6.20 12.18
N PRO A 578 -9.18 -6.48 13.07
CA PRO A 578 -9.44 -7.83 13.53
C PRO A 578 -10.12 -8.68 12.45
N PRO A 579 -10.17 -10.02 12.62
CA PRO A 579 -11.13 -10.83 11.86
C PRO A 579 -12.56 -10.36 12.14
N ILE A 580 -13.45 -10.52 11.16
CA ILE A 580 -14.82 -9.99 11.21
C ILE A 580 -15.63 -10.63 12.33
N SER A 581 -15.41 -11.92 12.61
CA SER A 581 -16.03 -12.65 13.74
C SER A 581 -15.65 -12.10 15.12
N ALA A 582 -14.54 -11.39 15.25
CA ALA A 582 -14.21 -10.72 16.51
C ALA A 582 -14.99 -9.41 16.68
N VAL A 583 -15.45 -8.79 15.58
CA VAL A 583 -16.20 -7.52 15.58
C VAL A 583 -17.60 -7.72 16.16
N ASP A 584 -18.29 -8.80 15.77
CA ASP A 584 -19.59 -9.16 16.33
C ASP A 584 -19.51 -10.11 17.54
N GLY A 585 -18.35 -10.73 17.80
CA GLY A 585 -18.08 -11.52 18.99
C GLY A 585 -17.49 -10.69 20.16
N ILE A 586 -16.23 -10.98 20.50
CA ILE A 586 -15.59 -10.44 21.71
C ILE A 586 -15.60 -8.92 21.81
N LEU A 587 -15.43 -8.20 20.70
CA LEU A 587 -15.42 -6.73 20.70
C LEU A 587 -16.82 -6.14 20.92
N ALA A 588 -17.88 -6.89 20.58
CA ALA A 588 -19.26 -6.55 20.89
C ALA A 588 -19.71 -7.03 22.29
N GLY A 589 -18.82 -7.66 23.07
CA GLY A 589 -19.05 -8.11 24.44
C GLY A 589 -19.68 -9.50 24.57
N GLU A 590 -19.48 -10.38 23.59
CA GLU A 590 -19.95 -11.78 23.60
C GLU A 590 -18.90 -12.79 24.06
#